data_AF-A0A2X3EER5-F1
#
_entry.id   AF-A0A2X3EER5-F1
#
_cell.length_a   1.000
_cell.length_b   1.000
_cell.length_c   1.000
_cell.angle_alpha   90.00
_cell.angle_beta   90.00
_cell.angle_gamma   90.00
#
_symmetry.space_group_name_H-M   'P 1'
#
loop_
_entity.id
_entity.type
_entity.pdbx_description
1 polymer ?
#
loop_
_entity_poly.entity_id
_entity_poly.type
_entity_poly.pdbx_seq_one_letter_code
_entity_poly.pdbx_strand_id
1 'polypeptide(L)' 'MDYLTLCESYAVWLLDEVPPLATVGPAAQQRFINVIDVLYEKQIRLLLVTRCDLETLVAGWNWRIFNERGVACKQLPRAV' A
#
# COMPACT_ATOMS: atom_id res chain seq x y z
N MET A 1 10.65 8.49 12.15
CA MET A 1 11.23 7.83 10.98
C MET A 1 10.66 8.53 9.76
N ASP A 2 11.49 9.06 8.87
CA ASP A 2 11.07 9.97 7.81
C ASP A 2 10.97 9.19 6.49
N TYR A 3 9.76 9.07 5.94
CA TYR A 3 9.50 8.28 4.74
C TYR A 3 10.07 8.93 3.48
N LEU A 4 10.28 10.25 3.53
CA LEU A 4 10.78 11.04 2.41
C LEU A 4 12.23 10.68 2.04
N THR A 5 13.10 10.48 3.03
CA THR A 5 14.51 10.12 2.79
C THR A 5 14.65 8.71 2.23
N LEU A 6 13.78 7.79 2.64
CA LEU A 6 13.74 6.44 2.08
C LEU A 6 13.22 6.44 0.63
N CYS A 7 12.32 7.35 0.27
CA CYS A 7 11.83 7.49 -1.11
C CYS A 7 12.93 7.91 -2.09
N GLU A 8 13.93 8.67 -1.64
CA GLU A 8 15.06 9.08 -2.48
C GLU A 8 16.06 7.94 -2.72
N SER A 9 16.13 6.96 -1.80
CA SER A 9 17.10 5.86 -1.88
C SER A 9 16.53 4.60 -2.53
N TYR A 10 15.20 4.39 -2.49
CA TYR A 10 14.57 3.15 -2.94
C TYR A 10 13.44 3.41 -3.93
N ALA A 11 13.66 2.97 -5.18
CA ALA A 11 12.69 3.07 -6.26
C ALA A 11 11.51 2.08 -6.14
N VAL A 12 11.63 1.07 -5.27
CA VAL A 12 10.58 0.08 -5.00
C VAL A 12 10.50 -0.17 -3.50
N TRP A 13 9.30 -0.10 -2.95
CA TRP A 13 9.01 -0.39 -1.54
C TRP A 13 8.25 -1.70 -1.43
N LEU A 14 8.68 -2.57 -0.52
CA LEU A 14 7.97 -3.80 -0.17
C LEU A 14 7.42 -3.66 1.24
N LEU A 15 6.11 -3.70 1.40
CA LEU A 15 5.52 -3.95 2.70
C LEU A 15 5.12 -5.42 2.77
N ASP A 16 5.76 -6.13 3.69
CA ASP A 16 5.43 -7.51 3.99
C ASP A 16 4.41 -7.61 5.13
N GLU A 17 3.60 -8.67 5.07
CA GLU A 17 2.56 -9.02 6.05
C GLU A 17 1.58 -7.90 6.41
N VAL A 18 1.12 -7.12 5.42
CA VAL A 18 0.16 -6.04 5.69
C VAL A 18 -1.18 -6.62 6.17
N PRO A 19 -1.63 -6.29 7.40
CA PRO A 19 -2.92 -6.76 7.90
C PRO A 19 -4.08 -6.03 7.19
N PRO A 20 -5.30 -6.58 7.20
CA PRO A 20 -6.46 -5.91 6.63
C PRO A 20 -6.67 -4.54 7.25
N LEU A 21 -6.87 -3.50 6.43
CA LEU A 21 -7.01 -2.13 6.94
C LEU A 21 -8.21 -1.97 7.87
N ALA A 22 -9.27 -2.77 7.69
CA ALA A 22 -10.41 -2.85 8.59
C ALA A 22 -10.05 -3.25 10.03
N THR A 23 -8.95 -3.98 10.24
CA THR A 23 -8.52 -4.50 11.55
C THR A 23 -7.60 -3.55 12.31
N VAL A 24 -7.03 -2.54 11.64
CA VAL A 24 -6.13 -1.57 12.25
C VAL A 24 -6.88 -0.29 12.65
N GLY A 25 -6.42 0.37 13.71
CA GLY A 25 -7.03 1.61 14.17
C GLY A 25 -6.89 2.77 13.16
N PRO A 26 -7.70 3.84 13.28
CA PRO A 26 -7.73 4.96 12.32
C PRO A 26 -6.37 5.62 12.10
N ALA A 27 -5.54 5.72 13.15
CA ALA A 27 -4.20 6.32 13.06
C ALA A 27 -3.21 5.49 12.22
N ALA A 28 -3.41 4.17 12.13
CA ALA A 28 -2.60 3.29 11.29
C ALA A 28 -3.07 3.35 9.83
N GLN A 29 -4.39 3.38 9.61
CA GLN A 29 -4.97 3.62 8.29
C GLN A 29 -4.46 4.94 7.70
N GLN A 30 -4.51 6.03 8.48
CA GLN A 30 -4.04 7.33 8.01
C GLN A 30 -2.55 7.33 7.63
N ARG A 31 -1.71 6.63 8.39
CA ARG A 31 -0.29 6.47 8.06
C ARG A 31 -0.09 5.72 6.74
N PHE A 32 -0.87 4.67 6.50
CA PHE A 32 -0.81 3.92 5.26
C PHE A 32 -1.18 4.78 4.04
N ILE A 33 -2.23 5.60 4.15
CA ILE A 33 -2.60 6.58 3.11
C ILE A 33 -1.45 7.53 2.83
N ASN A 34 -0.93 8.16 3.88
CA ASN A 34 0.10 9.18 3.72
C ASN A 34 1.33 8.58 3.02
N VAL A 35 1.69 7.33 3.33
CA VAL A 35 2.77 6.63 2.63
C VAL A 35 2.40 6.41 1.16
N ILE A 36 1.21 5.91 0.84
CA ILE A 36 0.81 5.69 -0.56
C ILE A 36 0.75 7.01 -1.35
N ASP A 37 0.19 8.07 -0.78
CA ASP A 37 0.13 9.39 -1.41
C ASP A 37 1.54 9.90 -1.76
N VAL A 38 2.47 9.82 -0.80
CA VAL A 38 3.87 10.22 -1.03
C VAL A 38 4.54 9.35 -2.11
N LEU A 39 4.36 8.04 -2.05
CA LEU A 39 4.93 7.12 -3.05
C LEU A 39 4.35 7.37 -4.45
N TYR A 40 3.05 7.66 -4.53
CA TYR A 40 2.37 7.97 -5.79
C TYR A 40 2.86 9.28 -6.40
N GLU A 41 2.95 10.35 -5.60
CA GLU A 41 3.50 11.64 -6.03
C GLU A 41 4.93 11.52 -6.55
N LYS A 42 5.73 10.66 -5.91
CA LYS A 42 7.13 10.39 -6.30
C LYS A 42 7.28 9.35 -7.41
N GLN A 43 6.17 8.78 -7.93
CA GLN A 43 6.18 7.71 -8.93
C GLN A 43 6.98 6.47 -8.50
N ILE A 44 6.99 6.17 -7.19
CA ILE A 44 7.69 5.03 -6.61
C ILE A 44 6.76 3.81 -6.59
N ARG A 45 7.29 2.65 -6.99
CA ARG A 45 6.51 1.41 -7.01
C ARG A 45 6.35 0.85 -5.60
N LEU A 46 5.11 0.45 -5.27
CA LEU A 46 4.77 -0.21 -4.01
C LEU A 46 4.36 -1.66 -4.27
N LEU A 47 5.01 -2.59 -3.58
CA LEU A 47 4.67 -4.00 -3.52
C LEU A 47 4.08 -4.30 -2.14
N LEU A 48 2.86 -4.80 -2.13
CA LEU A 48 2.14 -5.18 -0.91
C LEU A 48 2.04 -6.71 -0.87
N VAL A 49 2.60 -7.30 0.18
CA VAL A 49 2.40 -8.72 0.50
C VAL A 49 1.46 -8.80 1.68
N THR A 50 0.38 -9.52 1.49
CA THR A 50 -0.72 -9.62 2.44
C THR A 50 -1.18 -11.08 2.49
N ARG A 51 -1.72 -11.48 3.65
CA ARG A 51 -2.31 -12.81 3.83
C ARG A 51 -3.78 -12.87 3.37
N CYS A 52 -4.38 -11.73 3.04
CA CYS A 52 -5.74 -11.62 2.55
C CYS A 52 -5.78 -11.07 1.11
N ASP A 53 -6.89 -11.31 0.42
CA ASP A 53 -7.11 -10.76 -0.92
C ASP A 53 -7.21 -9.23 -0.89
N LEU A 54 -6.93 -8.59 -2.03
CA LEU A 54 -6.94 -7.14 -2.16
C LEU A 54 -8.25 -6.51 -1.68
N GLU A 55 -9.38 -7.13 -2.00
CA GLU A 55 -10.71 -6.68 -1.59
C GLU A 55 -10.90 -6.70 -0.07
N THR A 56 -10.33 -7.69 0.61
CA THR A 56 -10.36 -7.78 2.08
C THR A 56 -9.37 -6.81 2.72
N LEU A 57 -8.19 -6.61 2.09
CA LEU A 57 -7.19 -5.64 2.55
C LEU A 57 -7.78 -4.23 2.60
N VAL A 58 -8.50 -3.86 1.53
CA VAL A 58 -9.14 -2.55 1.38
C VAL A 58 -10.61 -2.57 1.80
N ALA A 59 -11.10 -3.63 2.46
CA ALA A 59 -12.45 -3.64 2.99
C ALA A 59 -12.58 -2.49 4.00
N GLY A 60 -13.53 -1.58 3.76
CA GLY A 60 -13.67 -0.32 4.51
C GLY A 60 -13.04 0.90 3.81
N TRP A 61 -12.42 0.71 2.65
CA TRP A 61 -11.85 1.73 1.79
C TRP A 61 -12.55 1.70 0.42
N ASN A 62 -12.92 2.86 -0.12
CA ASN A 62 -13.51 2.94 -1.46
C ASN A 62 -12.42 2.69 -2.51
N TRP A 63 -12.20 1.44 -2.91
CA TRP A 63 -11.12 1.02 -3.81
C TRP A 63 -11.04 1.82 -5.13
N ARG A 64 -12.11 2.52 -5.53
CA ARG A 64 -12.16 3.39 -6.72
C ARG A 64 -11.03 4.41 -6.77
N ILE A 65 -10.56 4.94 -5.63
CA ILE A 65 -9.46 5.93 -5.62
C ILE A 65 -8.14 5.35 -6.12
N PHE A 66 -7.90 4.05 -5.96
CA PHE A 66 -6.70 3.40 -6.49
C PHE A 66 -6.81 3.10 -7.98
N ASN A 67 -8.00 2.70 -8.43
CA ASN A 67 -8.26 2.44 -9.85
C ASN A 67 -8.25 3.72 -10.69
N GLU A 68 -8.82 4.81 -10.17
CA GLU A 68 -8.82 6.14 -10.80
C GLU A 68 -7.41 6.77 -10.82
N ARG A 69 -6.54 6.40 -9.86
CA ARG A 69 -5.13 6.82 -9.83
C ARG A 69 -4.19 5.89 -10.62
N GLY A 70 -4.70 4.92 -11.37
CA GLY A 70 -3.86 4.05 -12.21
C GLY A 70 -2.89 3.15 -11.44
N VAL A 71 -3.20 2.86 -10.16
CA VAL A 71 -2.38 1.97 -9.34
C VAL A 71 -2.60 0.53 -9.81
N ALA A 72 -1.63 0.01 -10.55
CA ALA A 72 -1.64 -1.37 -11.02
C ALA A 72 -1.28 -2.34 -9.87
N CYS A 73 -2.27 -2.74 -9.07
CA CYS A 73 -2.10 -3.83 -8.11
C CYS A 73 -2.10 -5.18 -8.84
N LYS A 74 -0.94 -5.80 -8.96
CA LYS A 74 -0.82 -7.18 -9.46
C LYS A 74 -0.61 -8.12 -8.29
N GLN A 75 -1.61 -8.94 -7.98
CA GLN A 75 -1.46 -10.02 -7.01
C GLN A 75 -0.48 -11.05 -7.61
N LEU A 76 0.71 -11.13 -7.03
CA LEU A 76 1.67 -12.16 -7.40
C LEU A 76 1.33 -13.44 -6.61
N PRO A 77 1.29 -14.61 -7.25
CA PRO A 77 1.15 -15.87 -6.53
C PRO A 77 2.33 -15.99 -5.54
N ARG A 78 2.05 -16.37 -4.29
CA ARG A 78 3.11 -16.74 -3.34
C ARG A 78 3.96 -17.81 -4.02
N ALA A 79 5.24 -17.51 -4.26
CA ALA A 79 6.21 -18.53 -4.64
C ALA A 79 6.25 -19.53 -3.46
N VAL A 80 5.84 -20.76 -3.73
CA VAL A 80 5.89 -21.90 -2.80
C VAL A 80 7.31 -22.43 -2.75
#